data_AF-A0A8S0YUK6-F1
#
_entry.id   AF-A0A8S0YUK6-F1
#
_cell.length_a   1.000
_cell.length_b   1.000
_cell.length_c   1.000
_cell.angle_alpha   90.00
_cell.angle_beta   90.00
_cell.angle_gamma   90.00
#
_symmetry.space_group_name_H-M   'P 1'
#
loop_
_entity.id
_entity.type
_entity.pdbx_description
1 polymer ?
#
loop_
_entity_poly.entity_id
_entity_poly.type
_entity_poly.pdbx_seq_one_letter_code
_entity_poly.pdbx_strand_id
1 'polypeptide(L)'
;MSSIGTYEPQSTLWKTAIYCHAPVRFYIVYLRYKYFTSIIQNGCLIIVNLAVFLNVIENLTLIGLTHWTSSQNYKYHELCFKTFIGTSVFYMLFICILLTKYRRRPNITSREQRSVKLKWRAFITNVTSFVFAAYFFLRHNSLCEPYVYSMFGLAEYIVVISNVLFHLTTAYDLQFNFMCVTSKGLQVE
;
A
#
# COMPACT_ATOMS: atom_id res chain seq x y z
N MET A 1 -7.10 18.47 13.94
CA MET A 1 -8.48 18.00 14.17
C MET A 1 -8.69 16.75 13.34
N SER A 2 -8.82 15.60 13.99
CA SER A 2 -8.93 14.29 13.35
C SER A 2 -10.42 13.96 13.19
N SER A 3 -10.86 13.54 12.00
CA SER A 3 -12.27 13.20 11.69
C SER A 3 -12.72 11.84 12.27
N ILE A 4 -11.94 11.26 13.18
CA ILE A 4 -12.27 10.03 13.91
C ILE A 4 -12.38 10.43 15.38
N GLY A 5 -13.61 10.32 15.89
CA GLY A 5 -14.04 10.94 17.14
C GLY A 5 -13.16 10.61 18.34
N THR A 6 -12.82 11.65 19.10
CA THR A 6 -12.17 11.62 20.41
C THR A 6 -13.04 10.97 21.51
N TYR A 7 -14.20 10.39 21.17
CA TYR A 7 -15.15 9.82 22.10
C TYR A 7 -15.00 8.30 22.19
N GLU A 8 -14.64 7.80 23.38
CA GLU A 8 -14.88 6.41 23.78
C GLU A 8 -16.40 6.16 23.72
N PRO A 9 -16.89 5.07 23.08
CA PRO A 9 -16.20 3.81 22.75
C PRO A 9 -15.68 3.69 21.31
N GLN A 10 -15.81 4.73 20.47
CA GLN A 10 -15.54 4.64 19.03
C GLN A 10 -14.05 4.43 18.71
N SER A 11 -13.15 5.06 19.47
CA SER A 11 -11.69 4.87 19.35
C SER A 11 -11.27 3.44 19.70
N THR A 12 -11.81 2.87 20.78
CA THR A 12 -11.48 1.50 21.19
C THR A 12 -12.02 0.46 20.20
N LEU A 13 -13.26 0.61 19.72
CA LEU A 13 -13.81 -0.26 18.67
C LEU A 13 -13.00 -0.20 17.36
N TRP A 14 -12.54 0.99 16.98
CA TRP A 14 -11.70 1.17 15.81
C TRP A 14 -10.33 0.49 15.96
N LYS A 15 -9.69 0.62 17.14
CA LYS A 15 -8.42 -0.03 17.45
C LYS A 15 -8.56 -1.56 17.45
N THR A 16 -9.58 -2.10 18.10
CA THR A 16 -9.81 -3.56 18.13
C THR A 16 -10.08 -4.10 16.74
N ALA A 17 -10.87 -3.42 15.91
CA ALA A 17 -11.09 -3.80 14.51
C ALA A 17 -9.77 -3.85 13.73
N ILE A 18 -8.90 -2.86 13.89
CA ILE A 18 -7.59 -2.84 13.21
C ILE A 18 -6.68 -3.98 13.68
N TYR A 19 -6.64 -4.26 14.99
CA TYR A 19 -5.87 -5.38 15.52
C TYR A 19 -6.40 -6.74 15.04
N CYS A 20 -7.72 -6.92 14.98
CA CYS A 20 -8.34 -8.12 14.40
C CYS A 20 -8.05 -8.28 12.90
N HIS A 21 -7.96 -7.18 12.15
CA HIS A 21 -7.59 -7.22 10.73
C HIS A 21 -6.09 -7.41 10.47
N ALA A 22 -5.22 -7.12 11.43
CA ALA A 22 -3.78 -7.29 11.29
C ALA A 22 -3.33 -8.70 10.86
N PRO A 23 -3.77 -9.82 11.50
CA PRO A 23 -3.38 -11.17 11.08
C PRO A 23 -3.80 -11.49 9.64
N VAL A 24 -4.99 -11.01 9.21
CA VAL A 24 -5.45 -11.17 7.82
C VAL A 24 -4.51 -10.47 6.85
N ARG A 25 -4.00 -9.28 7.21
CA ARG A 25 -3.04 -8.54 6.37
C ARG A 25 -1.71 -9.29 6.23
N PHE A 26 -1.17 -9.82 7.33
CA PHE A 26 0.05 -10.63 7.29
C PHE A 26 -0.13 -11.93 6.47
N TYR A 27 -1.30 -12.57 6.56
CA TYR A 27 -1.61 -13.73 5.73
C TYR A 27 -1.64 -13.36 4.23
N ILE A 28 -2.24 -12.22 3.86
CA ILE A 28 -2.22 -11.72 2.48
C ILE A 28 -0.79 -11.43 2.01
N VAL A 29 0.09 -10.89 2.87
CA VAL A 29 1.51 -10.67 2.54
C VAL A 29 2.20 -12.00 2.20
N TYR A 30 1.94 -13.06 2.98
CA TYR A 30 2.48 -14.38 2.72
C TYR A 30 2.00 -14.97 1.38
N LEU A 31 0.71 -14.83 1.06
CA LEU A 31 0.19 -15.28 -0.24
C LEU A 31 0.80 -14.49 -1.41
N ARG A 32 0.99 -13.18 -1.24
CA ARG A 32 1.67 -12.33 -2.23
C ARG A 32 3.11 -12.77 -2.44
N TYR A 33 3.83 -13.10 -1.37
CA TYR A 33 5.19 -13.63 -1.46
C TYR A 33 5.23 -14.88 -2.36
N LYS A 34 4.41 -15.89 -2.06
CA LYS A 34 4.31 -17.12 -2.88
C LYS A 34 3.96 -16.84 -4.34
N TYR A 35 3.02 -15.91 -4.57
CA TYR A 35 2.64 -15.49 -5.91
C TYR A 35 3.80 -14.87 -6.68
N PHE A 36 4.49 -13.89 -6.08
CA PHE A 36 5.61 -13.21 -6.72
C PHE A 36 6.80 -14.15 -6.98
N THR A 37 7.14 -15.03 -6.04
CA THR A 37 8.23 -16.01 -6.25
C THR A 37 7.94 -16.99 -7.39
N SER A 38 6.67 -17.37 -7.61
CA SER A 38 6.29 -18.26 -8.72
C SER A 38 6.36 -17.60 -10.10
N ILE A 39 6.13 -16.28 -10.17
CA ILE A 39 6.01 -15.54 -11.44
C ILE A 39 7.33 -14.87 -11.86
N ILE A 40 8.18 -14.51 -10.90
CA ILE A 40 9.39 -13.71 -11.11
C ILE A 40 10.60 -14.62 -11.27
N GLN A 41 11.51 -14.27 -12.18
CA GLN A 41 12.73 -15.03 -12.46
C GLN A 41 13.59 -15.23 -11.19
N ASN A 42 14.23 -16.41 -11.08
CA ASN A 42 15.03 -16.78 -9.89
C ASN A 42 16.12 -15.76 -9.54
N GLY A 43 16.71 -15.09 -10.55
CA GLY A 43 17.74 -14.06 -10.34
C GLY A 43 17.24 -12.78 -9.64
N CYS A 44 15.93 -12.56 -9.54
CA CYS A 44 15.35 -11.36 -8.95
C CYS A 44 14.62 -11.60 -7.62
N LEU A 45 14.78 -12.79 -7.01
CA LEU A 45 14.14 -13.12 -5.74
C LEU A 45 14.56 -12.19 -4.58
N ILE A 46 15.77 -11.63 -4.65
CA ILE A 46 16.24 -10.63 -3.67
C ILE A 46 15.32 -9.39 -3.67
N ILE A 47 14.92 -8.92 -4.86
CA ILE A 47 14.02 -7.77 -5.01
C ILE A 47 12.61 -8.12 -4.52
N VAL A 48 12.18 -9.38 -4.72
CA VAL A 48 10.90 -9.87 -4.17
C VAL A 48 10.92 -9.86 -2.64
N ASN A 49 11.98 -10.40 -2.03
CA ASN A 49 12.15 -10.41 -0.58
C ASN A 49 12.16 -8.99 -0.02
N LEU A 50 12.87 -8.07 -0.67
CA LEU A 50 12.90 -6.66 -0.31
C LEU A 50 11.51 -6.02 -0.40
N ALA A 51 10.76 -6.26 -1.49
CA ALA A 51 9.40 -5.75 -1.64
C ALA A 51 8.46 -6.30 -0.55
N VAL A 52 8.55 -7.59 -0.23
CA VAL A 52 7.75 -8.18 0.85
C VAL A 52 8.13 -7.59 2.21
N PHE A 53 9.42 -7.40 2.48
CA PHE A 53 9.90 -6.76 3.69
C PHE A 53 9.38 -5.32 3.83
N LEU A 54 9.39 -4.53 2.75
CA LEU A 54 8.82 -3.18 2.74
C LEU A 54 7.32 -3.20 3.03
N ASN A 55 6.58 -4.14 2.46
CA ASN A 55 5.14 -4.30 2.74
C ASN A 55 4.89 -4.71 4.20
N VAL A 56 5.78 -5.47 4.84
CA VAL A 56 5.71 -5.76 6.28
C VAL A 56 5.90 -4.48 7.10
N ILE A 57 6.93 -3.68 6.79
CA ILE A 57 7.17 -2.40 7.48
C ILE A 57 5.99 -1.44 7.28
N GLU A 58 5.43 -1.39 6.08
CA GLU A 58 4.23 -0.58 5.78
C GLU A 58 3.06 -0.97 6.70
N ASN A 59 2.80 -2.27 6.87
CA ASN A 59 1.73 -2.73 7.76
C ASN A 59 2.02 -2.44 9.24
N LEU A 60 3.29 -2.58 9.68
CA LEU A 60 3.70 -2.24 11.04
C LEU A 60 3.55 -0.75 11.33
N THR A 61 3.95 0.11 10.40
CA THR A 61 3.84 1.57 10.53
C THR A 61 2.39 2.04 10.50
N LEU A 62 1.50 1.37 9.75
CA LEU A 62 0.06 1.62 9.78
C LEU A 62 -0.56 1.26 11.14
N ILE A 63 -0.16 0.14 11.74
CA ILE A 63 -0.55 -0.19 13.12
C ILE A 63 0.00 0.86 14.09
N GLY A 64 1.24 1.30 13.89
CA GLY A 64 1.87 2.39 14.65
C GLY A 64 1.08 3.69 14.59
N LEU A 65 0.62 4.10 13.41
CA LEU A 65 -0.24 5.28 13.22
C LEU A 65 -1.60 5.17 13.94
N THR A 66 -2.09 3.94 14.13
CA THR A 66 -3.33 3.68 14.85
C THR A 66 -3.12 3.72 16.37
N HIS A 67 -1.95 3.25 16.82
CA HIS A 67 -1.59 3.20 18.23
C HIS A 67 -1.22 4.59 18.77
N TRP A 68 -0.32 5.29 18.07
CA TRP A 68 0.15 6.62 18.43
C TRP A 68 -0.71 7.68 17.77
N THR A 69 -1.66 8.23 18.52
CA THR A 69 -2.44 9.38 18.05
C THR A 69 -1.59 10.64 18.05
N SER A 70 -1.86 11.53 17.08
CA SER A 70 -1.15 12.80 16.91
C SER A 70 -1.22 13.72 18.14
N SER A 71 -2.20 13.53 19.02
CA SER A 71 -2.38 14.30 20.26
C SER A 71 -1.50 13.85 21.43
N GLN A 72 -1.05 12.58 21.44
CA GLN A 72 -0.26 12.04 22.55
C GLN A 72 1.25 12.11 22.27
N ASN A 73 1.66 11.81 21.03
CA ASN A 73 3.08 11.72 20.68
C ASN A 73 3.33 12.10 19.20
N TYR A 74 3.32 13.40 18.91
CA TYR A 74 3.48 13.94 17.55
C TYR A 74 4.73 13.42 16.83
N LYS A 75 5.89 13.40 17.49
CA LYS A 75 7.17 12.96 16.90
C LYS A 75 7.12 11.52 16.37
N TYR A 76 6.55 10.61 17.15
CA TYR A 76 6.43 9.20 16.76
C TYR A 76 5.39 9.02 15.66
N HIS A 77 4.26 9.74 15.74
CA HIS A 77 3.23 9.71 14.70
C HIS A 77 3.77 10.20 13.35
N GLU A 78 4.49 11.31 13.34
CA GLU A 78 5.12 11.88 12.14
C GLU A 78 6.16 10.92 11.54
N LEU A 79 6.97 10.28 12.37
CA LEU A 79 7.94 9.28 11.94
C LEU A 79 7.26 8.06 11.30
N CYS A 80 6.21 7.54 11.94
CA CYS A 80 5.41 6.43 11.40
C CYS A 80 4.78 6.81 10.06
N PHE A 81 4.26 8.03 9.92
CA PHE A 81 3.65 8.53 8.68
C PHE A 81 4.68 8.59 7.54
N LYS A 82 5.82 9.23 7.77
CA LYS A 82 6.90 9.32 6.76
C LYS A 82 7.40 7.94 6.35
N THR A 83 7.56 7.03 7.32
CA THR A 83 8.02 5.65 7.06
C THR A 83 6.97 4.87 6.26
N PHE A 84 5.69 5.02 6.58
CA PHE A 84 4.58 4.41 5.84
C PHE A 84 4.56 4.86 4.37
N ILE A 85 4.67 6.17 4.12
CA ILE A 85 4.73 6.69 2.75
C ILE A 85 5.98 6.20 2.02
N GLY A 86 7.16 6.29 2.63
CA GLY A 86 8.39 5.84 1.99
C GLY A 86 8.33 4.36 1.62
N THR A 87 7.95 3.51 2.56
CA THR A 87 7.88 2.06 2.34
C THR A 87 6.81 1.66 1.32
N SER A 88 5.63 2.31 1.31
CA SER A 88 4.58 2.06 0.32
C SER A 88 4.99 2.47 -1.09
N VAL A 89 5.62 3.65 -1.27
CA VAL A 89 6.12 4.11 -2.58
C VAL A 89 7.19 3.17 -3.13
N PHE A 90 8.18 2.78 -2.31
CA PHE A 90 9.21 1.84 -2.74
C PHE A 90 8.62 0.45 -3.04
N TYR A 91 7.69 -0.03 -2.22
CA TYR A 91 6.98 -1.28 -2.46
C TYR A 91 6.26 -1.26 -3.82
N MET A 92 5.44 -0.24 -4.08
CA MET A 92 4.73 -0.10 -5.36
C MET A 92 5.68 -0.06 -6.55
N LEU A 93 6.78 0.71 -6.43
CA LEU A 93 7.80 0.81 -7.47
C LEU A 93 8.43 -0.54 -7.78
N PHE A 94 8.88 -1.28 -6.76
CA PHE A 94 9.49 -2.59 -6.96
C PHE A 94 8.51 -3.57 -7.59
N ILE A 95 7.26 -3.62 -7.13
CA ILE A 95 6.24 -4.49 -7.72
C ILE A 95 5.96 -4.13 -9.18
N CYS A 96 5.82 -2.84 -9.52
CA CYS A 96 5.62 -2.39 -10.89
C CYS A 96 6.79 -2.80 -11.80
N ILE A 97 8.03 -2.60 -11.37
CA ILE A 97 9.24 -2.98 -12.11
C ILE A 97 9.30 -4.50 -12.27
N LEU A 98 9.10 -5.26 -11.20
CA LEU A 98 9.13 -6.73 -11.19
C LEU A 98 8.11 -7.31 -12.17
N LEU A 99 6.88 -6.80 -12.15
CA LEU A 99 5.82 -7.26 -13.04
C LEU A 99 6.02 -6.87 -14.51
N THR A 100 6.76 -5.79 -14.78
CA THR A 100 7.00 -5.30 -16.14
C THR A 100 8.23 -5.95 -16.78
N LYS A 101 9.33 -6.10 -16.04
CA LYS A 101 10.65 -6.45 -16.60
C LYS A 101 11.16 -7.84 -16.25
N TYR A 102 10.81 -8.37 -15.08
CA TYR A 102 11.46 -9.58 -14.52
C TYR A 102 10.53 -10.80 -14.44
N ARG A 103 9.51 -10.83 -15.32
CA ARG A 103 8.55 -11.93 -15.40
C ARG A 103 9.16 -13.16 -16.08
N ARG A 104 8.89 -14.37 -15.55
CA ARG A 104 9.32 -15.64 -16.18
C ARG A 104 8.63 -15.90 -17.51
N ARG A 105 7.35 -15.57 -17.63
CA ARG A 105 6.54 -15.82 -18.82
C ARG A 105 6.40 -14.54 -19.66
N PRO A 106 6.89 -14.53 -20.91
CA PRO A 106 6.75 -13.37 -21.80
C PRO A 106 5.33 -13.23 -22.36
N ASN A 107 4.56 -14.33 -22.46
CA ASN A 107 3.17 -14.31 -22.91
C ASN A 107 2.26 -13.81 -21.79
N ILE A 108 2.03 -12.50 -21.77
CA ILE A 108 1.14 -11.82 -20.84
C ILE A 108 -0.26 -11.78 -21.44
N THR A 109 -1.27 -12.26 -20.71
CA THR A 109 -2.66 -12.17 -21.13
C THR A 109 -3.08 -10.69 -21.19
N SER A 110 -3.94 -10.29 -22.13
CA SER A 110 -4.41 -8.89 -22.28
C SER A 110 -4.95 -8.30 -20.96
N ARG A 111 -5.52 -9.15 -20.09
CA ARG A 111 -6.00 -8.77 -18.75
C ARG A 111 -4.86 -8.44 -17.77
N GLU A 112 -3.80 -9.24 -17.76
CA GLU A 112 -2.63 -9.00 -16.91
C GLU A 112 -1.90 -7.72 -17.34
N GLN A 113 -1.83 -7.45 -18.64
CA GLN A 113 -1.32 -6.16 -19.14
C GLN A 113 -2.15 -4.98 -18.61
N ARG A 114 -3.49 -5.12 -18.58
CA ARG A 114 -4.36 -4.10 -18.00
C ARG A 114 -4.13 -3.93 -16.49
N SER A 115 -3.92 -5.02 -15.75
CA SER A 115 -3.59 -4.95 -14.33
C SER A 115 -2.26 -4.23 -14.09
N VAL A 116 -1.21 -4.55 -14.85
CA VAL A 116 0.10 -3.87 -14.75
C VAL A 116 -0.03 -2.38 -15.09
N LYS A 117 -0.79 -2.01 -16.12
CA LYS A 117 -1.08 -0.60 -16.45
C LYS A 117 -1.84 0.09 -15.31
N LEU A 118 -2.80 -0.57 -14.68
CA LEU A 118 -3.54 -0.02 -13.56
C LEU A 118 -2.64 0.20 -12.33
N LYS A 119 -1.72 -0.73 -12.04
CA LYS A 119 -0.72 -0.60 -10.98
C LYS A 119 0.21 0.60 -11.22
N TRP A 120 0.68 0.79 -12.45
CA TRP A 120 1.46 1.97 -12.83
C TRP A 120 0.67 3.27 -12.66
N ARG A 121 -0.61 3.29 -13.06
CA ARG A 121 -1.48 4.46 -12.85
C ARG A 121 -1.66 4.76 -11.36
N ALA A 122 -1.95 3.76 -10.54
CA ALA A 122 -2.09 3.92 -9.10
C ALA A 122 -0.79 4.45 -8.46
N PHE A 123 0.38 3.93 -8.87
CA PHE A 123 1.68 4.43 -8.43
C PHE A 123 1.90 5.91 -8.81
N ILE A 124 1.67 6.27 -10.07
CA ILE A 124 1.84 7.65 -10.55
C ILE A 124 0.91 8.58 -9.78
N THR A 125 -0.38 8.23 -9.66
CA THR A 125 -1.35 9.01 -8.88
C THR A 125 -0.94 9.16 -7.42
N ASN A 126 -0.40 8.11 -6.80
CA ASN A 126 0.08 8.15 -5.42
C ASN A 126 1.22 9.16 -5.26
N VAL A 127 2.27 9.05 -6.09
CA VAL A 127 3.44 9.94 -6.05
C VAL A 127 3.06 11.38 -6.35
N THR A 128 2.24 11.64 -7.39
CA THR A 128 1.81 13.00 -7.71
C THR A 128 1.01 13.61 -6.58
N SER A 129 0.11 12.84 -5.96
CA SER A 129 -0.71 13.32 -4.85
C SER A 129 0.12 13.60 -3.60
N PHE A 130 1.15 12.79 -3.34
CA PHE A 130 2.09 13.04 -2.25
C PHE A 130 2.89 14.33 -2.47
N VAL A 131 3.36 14.59 -3.69
CA VAL A 131 4.05 15.84 -4.05
C VAL A 131 3.11 17.04 -3.87
N PHE A 132 1.84 16.94 -4.30
CA PHE A 132 0.85 17.98 -4.05
C PHE A 132 0.57 18.20 -2.57
N ALA A 133 0.46 17.14 -1.77
CA ALA A 133 0.29 17.24 -0.33
C ALA A 133 1.48 18.00 0.31
N ALA A 134 2.71 17.63 -0.03
CA ALA A 134 3.90 18.33 0.45
C ALA A 134 3.92 19.82 0.04
N TYR A 135 3.54 20.12 -1.20
CA TYR A 135 3.43 21.50 -1.69
C TYR A 135 2.39 22.32 -0.89
N PHE A 136 1.18 21.78 -0.73
CA PHE A 136 0.12 22.47 0.02
C PHE A 136 0.48 22.63 1.51
N PHE A 137 1.18 21.66 2.09
CA PHE A 137 1.68 21.76 3.47
C PHE A 137 2.67 22.93 3.64
N LEU A 138 3.67 23.04 2.77
CA LEU A 138 4.64 24.13 2.81
C LEU A 138 3.98 25.49 2.55
N ARG A 139 3.06 25.55 1.59
CA ARG A 139 2.32 26.77 1.24
C ARG A 139 1.41 27.24 2.38
N HIS A 140 0.70 26.31 3.02
CA HIS A 140 -0.15 26.62 4.19
C HIS A 140 0.67 27.21 5.34
N ASN A 141 1.83 26.61 5.64
CA ASN A 141 2.70 27.09 6.72
C ASN A 141 3.34 28.46 6.43
N SER A 142 3.51 28.83 5.17
CA SER A 142 4.19 30.07 4.78
C SER A 142 3.22 31.25 4.58
N LEU A 143 2.03 31.02 4.02
CA LEU A 143 1.12 32.08 3.56
C LEU A 143 -0.22 32.12 4.31
N CYS A 144 -0.54 31.10 5.12
CA CYS A 144 -1.80 30.99 5.86
C CYS A 144 -3.07 31.29 5.03
N GLU A 145 -3.05 30.98 3.73
CA GLU A 145 -4.19 31.20 2.84
C GLU A 145 -5.37 30.26 3.21
N PRO A 146 -6.62 30.77 3.17
CA PRO A 146 -7.80 29.94 3.37
C PRO A 146 -7.88 28.85 2.27
N TYR A 147 -8.53 27.73 2.58
CA TYR A 147 -8.73 26.54 1.71
C TYR A 147 -7.50 25.66 1.41
N VAL A 148 -6.26 26.15 1.58
CA VAL A 148 -5.04 25.36 1.30
C VAL A 148 -4.95 24.12 2.20
N TYR A 149 -5.39 24.22 3.46
CA TYR A 149 -5.44 23.09 4.38
C TYR A 149 -6.43 22.00 3.92
N SER A 150 -7.55 22.37 3.32
CA SER A 150 -8.51 21.41 2.76
C SER A 150 -7.95 20.69 1.54
N MET A 151 -7.21 21.40 0.68
CA MET A 151 -6.52 20.81 -0.48
C MET A 151 -5.38 19.87 -0.07
N PHE A 152 -4.66 20.21 1.01
CA PHE A 152 -3.71 19.31 1.66
C PHE A 152 -4.38 18.00 2.09
N GLY A 153 -5.47 18.08 2.87
CA GLY A 153 -6.19 16.88 3.31
C GLY A 153 -6.73 16.05 2.15
N LEU A 154 -7.25 16.69 1.10
CA LEU A 154 -7.71 16.01 -0.12
C LEU A 154 -6.56 15.24 -0.79
N ALA A 155 -5.38 15.84 -0.91
CA ALA A 155 -4.22 15.18 -1.49
C ALA A 155 -3.78 13.96 -0.66
N GLU A 156 -3.78 14.07 0.68
CA GLU A 156 -3.50 12.94 1.58
C GLU A 156 -4.52 11.80 1.39
N TYR A 157 -5.81 12.12 1.26
CA TYR A 157 -6.84 11.11 0.99
C TYR A 157 -6.58 10.38 -0.33
N ILE A 158 -6.17 11.08 -1.39
CA ILE A 158 -5.87 10.44 -2.68
C ILE A 158 -4.64 9.52 -2.55
N VAL A 159 -3.63 9.89 -1.76
CA VAL A 159 -2.48 9.01 -1.46
C VAL A 159 -2.96 7.71 -0.79
N VAL A 160 -3.82 7.81 0.23
CA VAL A 160 -4.33 6.61 0.92
C VAL A 160 -5.18 5.75 -0.02
N ILE A 161 -6.11 6.35 -0.77
CA ILE A 161 -7.00 5.64 -1.68
C ILE A 161 -6.19 4.95 -2.78
N SER A 162 -5.21 5.62 -3.38
CA SER A 162 -4.35 5.02 -4.40
C SER A 162 -3.52 3.85 -3.85
N ASN A 163 -3.04 3.91 -2.60
CA ASN A 163 -2.38 2.79 -1.95
C ASN A 163 -3.31 1.59 -1.77
N VAL A 164 -4.52 1.84 -1.26
CA VAL A 164 -5.55 0.80 -1.10
C VAL A 164 -5.90 0.17 -2.45
N LEU A 165 -6.11 0.98 -3.49
CA LEU A 165 -6.40 0.50 -4.85
C LEU A 165 -5.27 -0.37 -5.42
N PHE A 166 -4.01 -0.01 -5.17
CA PHE A 166 -2.85 -0.80 -5.59
C PHE A 166 -2.84 -2.20 -4.94
N HIS A 167 -3.03 -2.25 -3.62
CA HIS A 167 -3.09 -3.50 -2.87
C HIS A 167 -4.29 -4.36 -3.23
N LEU A 168 -5.44 -3.72 -3.48
CA LEU A 168 -6.68 -4.38 -3.89
C LEU A 168 -6.53 -5.00 -5.29
N THR A 169 -5.93 -4.27 -6.23
CA THR A 169 -5.64 -4.79 -7.58
C THR A 169 -4.75 -6.04 -7.50
N THR A 170 -3.75 -6.03 -6.62
CA THR A 170 -2.89 -7.19 -6.39
C THR A 170 -3.63 -8.37 -5.75
N ALA A 171 -4.56 -8.10 -4.82
CA ALA A 171 -5.39 -9.15 -4.22
C ALA A 171 -6.38 -9.78 -5.21
N TYR A 172 -6.96 -8.98 -6.11
CA TYR A 172 -7.82 -9.50 -7.18
C TYR A 172 -7.05 -10.37 -8.18
N ASP A 173 -5.84 -9.96 -8.56
CA ASP A 173 -4.98 -10.79 -9.41
C ASP A 173 -4.65 -12.13 -8.74
N LEU A 174 -4.42 -12.11 -7.43
CA LEU A 174 -4.11 -13.30 -6.64
C LEU A 174 -5.30 -14.27 -6.61
N GLN A 175 -6.49 -13.80 -6.25
CA GLN A 175 -7.71 -14.62 -6.22
C GLN A 175 -8.01 -15.25 -7.58
N PHE A 176 -7.87 -14.46 -8.65
CA PHE A 176 -8.12 -14.96 -10.00
C PHE A 176 -7.12 -16.06 -10.40
N ASN A 177 -5.84 -15.86 -10.11
CA ASN A 177 -4.82 -16.87 -10.42
C ASN A 177 -5.00 -18.14 -9.57
N PHE A 178 -5.35 -18.02 -8.28
CA PHE A 178 -5.67 -19.19 -7.46
C PHE A 178 -6.88 -19.96 -8.00
N MET A 179 -7.97 -19.27 -8.37
CA MET A 179 -9.13 -19.92 -9.00
C MET A 179 -8.77 -20.64 -10.30
N CYS A 180 -7.93 -20.03 -11.14
CA CYS A 180 -7.45 -20.67 -12.38
C CYS A 180 -6.56 -21.89 -12.11
N VAL A 181 -5.71 -21.86 -11.08
CA VAL A 181 -4.89 -23.01 -10.67
C VAL A 181 -5.78 -24.14 -10.15
N THR A 182 -6.77 -23.83 -9.32
CA THR A 182 -7.76 -24.82 -8.84
C THR A 182 -8.55 -25.43 -9.99
N SER A 183 -8.97 -24.63 -10.98
CA SER A 183 -9.71 -25.11 -12.15
C SER A 183 -8.88 -25.98 -13.11
N LYS A 184 -7.55 -25.88 -13.08
CA LYS A 184 -6.64 -26.63 -13.99
C LYS A 184 -5.95 -27.81 -13.31
N GLY A 185 -6.32 -28.14 -12.07
CA GLY A 185 -5.73 -29.21 -11.30
C GLY A 185 -4.45 -28.77 -10.58
N LEU A 186 -4.45 -28.94 -9.26
CA LEU A 186 -3.23 -28.96 -8.45
C LEU A 186 -2.40 -30.18 -8.86
N GLN A 187 -1.48 -30.03 -9.80
CA GLN A 187 -0.31 -30.90 -9.83
C GLN A 187 0.69 -30.34 -8.83
N VAL A 188 0.59 -30.85 -7.61
CA VAL A 188 1.67 -30.83 -6.63
C VAL A 188 2.50 -32.08 -6.92
N GLU A 189 3.68 -31.90 -7.48
CA GLU A 189 4.79 -32.84 -7.27
C GLU A 189 5.51 -32.47 -5.98
#